data_AF-V4JH29-F1
#
_entry.id   AF-V4JH29-F1
#
_cell.length_a   1.000
_cell.length_b   1.000
_cell.length_c   1.000
_cell.angle_alpha   90.00
_cell.angle_beta   90.00
_cell.angle_gamma   90.00
#
_symmetry.space_group_name_H-M   'P 1'
#
loop_
_entity.id
_entity.type
_entity.pdbx_description
1 polymer ?
#
loop_
_entity_poly.entity_id
_entity_poly.type
_entity_poly.pdbx_seq_one_letter_code
_entity_poly.pdbx_strand_id
1 'polypeptide(L)' 'MTPHVLRHSAAMALLQNGVDRAVIALWLGHESVETTQIYLHADMRMKEQALAKTANVDVPPGHYRPDDELLAFLKSL' A
#
# COMPACT_ATOMS: atom_id res chain seq x y z
N MET A 1 11.41 18.87 8.80
CA MET A 1 10.08 18.23 8.93
C MET A 1 9.03 19.30 8.68
N THR A 2 8.21 19.18 7.63
CA THR A 2 7.12 20.14 7.37
C THR A 2 5.80 19.59 7.91
N PRO A 3 4.80 20.44 8.23
CA PRO A 3 3.49 19.99 8.71
C PRO A 3 2.79 18.97 7.78
N HIS A 4 3.09 19.03 6.48
CA HIS A 4 2.56 18.10 5.48
C HIS A 4 3.09 16.68 5.67
N VAL A 5 4.35 16.51 6.07
CA VAL A 5 4.97 15.19 6.33
C VAL A 5 4.29 14.53 7.53
N LEU A 6 4.02 15.29 8.60
CA LEU A 6 3.34 14.76 9.79
C LEU A 6 1.90 14.33 9.47
N ARG A 7 1.18 15.11 8.66
CA ARG A 7 -0.16 14.76 8.17
C ARG A 7 -0.15 13.44 7.38
N HIS A 8 0.85 13.27 6.52
CA HIS A 8 1.03 12.07 5.72
C HIS A 8 1.34 10.83 6.58
N SER A 9 2.26 10.97 7.55
CA SER A 9 2.59 9.89 8.49
C SER A 9 1.39 9.47 9.35
N ALA A 10 0.59 10.43 9.82
CA ALA A 10 -0.62 10.13 10.59
C ALA A 10 -1.68 9.40 9.75
N ALA A 11 -1.89 9.84 8.50
CA ALA A 11 -2.81 9.19 7.57
C ALA A 11 -2.40 7.75 7.26
N MET A 12 -1.10 7.52 7.00
CA MET A 12 -0.57 6.18 6.74
C MET A 12 -0.71 5.25 7.95
N ALA A 13 -0.46 5.75 9.16
CA ALA A 13 -0.64 4.97 10.37
C ALA A 13 -2.09 4.52 10.57
N LEU A 14 -3.07 5.41 10.34
CA LEU A 14 -4.49 5.05 10.42
C LEU A 14 -4.89 4.03 9.35
N LEU A 15 -4.39 4.21 8.12
CA LEU A 15 -4.68 3.29 7.02
C LEU A 15 -4.13 1.87 7.30
N GLN A 16 -2.89 1.78 7.81
CA GLN A 16 -2.25 0.51 8.16
C GLN A 16 -2.95 -0.22 9.32
N ASN A 17 -3.62 0.52 10.20
CA ASN A 17 -4.45 -0.04 11.27
C ASN A 17 -5.87 -0.40 10.80
N GLY A 18 -6.15 -0.32 9.50
CA GLY A 18 -7.42 -0.76 8.91
C GLY A 18 -8.56 0.26 9.03
N VAL A 19 -8.26 1.53 9.35
CA VAL A 19 -9.28 2.58 9.37
C VAL A 19 -9.70 2.90 7.94
N ASP A 20 -11.01 3.00 7.73
CA ASP A 20 -11.59 3.29 6.42
C ASP A 20 -11.12 4.63 5.85
N ARG A 21 -10.87 4.68 4.55
CA ARG A 21 -10.32 5.84 3.85
C ARG A 21 -11.24 7.05 3.88
N ALA A 22 -12.55 6.85 3.85
CA ALA A 22 -13.52 7.93 3.99
C ALA A 22 -13.45 8.54 5.40
N VAL A 23 -13.21 7.72 6.43
CA VAL A 23 -13.03 8.19 7.81
C VAL A 23 -11.73 8.98 7.95
N ILE A 24 -10.63 8.52 7.35
CA ILE A 24 -9.35 9.24 7.35
C ILE A 24 -9.47 10.58 6.59
N ALA A 25 -10.12 10.58 5.43
CA ALA A 25 -10.34 11.79 4.64
C ALA A 25 -11.17 12.84 5.41
N LEU A 26 -12.24 12.39 6.07
CA LEU A 26 -13.09 13.23 6.92
C LEU A 26 -12.30 13.79 8.12
N TRP A 27 -11.52 12.96 8.81
CA TRP A 27 -10.69 13.37 9.95
C TRP A 27 -9.60 14.37 9.59
N LEU A 28 -9.02 14.25 8.40
CA LEU A 28 -7.94 15.14 7.94
C LEU A 28 -8.47 16.37 7.19
N GLY A 29 -9.79 16.52 7.06
CA GLY A 29 -10.44 17.68 6.45
C GLY A 29 -10.23 17.80 4.95
N HIS A 30 -10.08 16.68 4.24
CA HIS A 30 -9.92 16.70 2.79
C HIS A 30 -11.30 16.81 2.12
N GLU A 31 -11.50 17.86 1.31
CA GLU A 31 -12.71 18.08 0.51
C GLU A 31 -12.91 17.00 -0.56
N SER A 32 -11.84 16.27 -0.92
CA SER A 32 -11.87 15.17 -1.91
C SER A 32 -11.07 13.94 -1.46
N VAL A 33 -11.71 12.76 -1.58
CA VAL A 33 -11.15 11.41 -1.33
C VAL A 33 -10.00 11.06 -2.30
N GLU A 34 -9.90 11.79 -3.41
CA GLU A 34 -8.88 11.62 -4.45
C GLU A 34 -7.46 11.87 -3.91
N THR A 35 -7.30 12.84 -3.02
CA THR A 35 -6.02 13.12 -2.33
C THR A 35 -5.61 12.01 -1.34
N THR A 36 -6.55 11.15 -0.94
CA THR A 36 -6.32 9.98 -0.07
C THR A 36 -6.05 8.72 -0.87
N GLN A 37 -6.15 8.76 -2.20
CA GLN A 37 -5.87 7.63 -3.11
C GLN A 37 -4.38 7.34 -3.24
N ILE A 38 -3.52 8.35 -3.01
CA ILE A 38 -2.06 8.18 -2.99
C ILE A 38 -1.60 7.15 -1.93
N TYR A 39 -2.32 7.03 -0.81
CA TYR A 39 -1.96 6.10 0.26
C TYR A 39 -2.18 4.63 -0.12
N LEU A 40 -3.13 4.32 -1.00
CA LEU A 40 -3.31 2.97 -1.53
C LEU A 40 -2.17 2.53 -2.44
N HIS A 41 -1.55 3.49 -3.16
CA HIS A 41 -0.42 3.15 -4.01
C HIS A 41 0.85 2.90 -3.18
N ALA A 42 0.95 3.55 -2.01
CA ALA A 42 2.08 3.45 -1.11
C ALA A 42 2.16 2.11 -0.33
N ASP A 43 1.02 1.42 -0.11
CA ASP A 43 1.01 0.19 0.68
C ASP A 43 0.77 -1.06 -0.19
N MET A 44 1.87 -1.72 -0.56
CA MET A 44 1.84 -2.99 -1.28
C MET A 44 1.25 -4.14 -0.44
N ARG A 45 1.36 -4.10 0.89
CA ARG A 45 0.82 -5.15 1.77
C ARG A 45 -0.71 -5.13 1.77
N MET A 46 -1.31 -3.95 1.71
CA MET A 46 -2.77 -3.83 1.57
C MET A 46 -3.27 -4.41 0.25
N LYS A 47 -2.53 -4.20 -0.85
CA LYS A 47 -2.85 -4.80 -2.15
C LYS A 47 -2.75 -6.32 -2.09
N GLU A 48 -1.69 -6.86 -1.49
CA GLU A 48 -1.53 -8.30 -1.27
C GLU A 48 -2.67 -8.89 -0.42
N GLN A 49 -3.06 -8.23 0.67
CA GLN A 49 -4.18 -8.66 1.52
C GLN A 49 -5.53 -8.62 0.79
N ALA A 50 -5.76 -7.62 -0.06
CA ALA A 50 -6.96 -7.54 -0.88
C ALA A 50 -7.01 -8.67 -1.92
N LEU A 51 -5.88 -8.93 -2.59
CA LEU A 51 -5.75 -10.04 -3.54
C LEU A 51 -5.96 -11.39 -2.87
N ALA A 52 -5.42 -11.60 -1.67
CA ALA A 52 -5.59 -12.84 -0.91
C ALA A 52 -7.05 -13.15 -0.56
N LYS A 53 -7.89 -12.12 -0.35
CA LYS A 53 -9.34 -12.29 -0.10
C LYS A 53 -10.11 -12.73 -1.35
N THR A 54 -9.52 -12.58 -2.54
CA THR A 54 -10.15 -12.90 -3.84
C THR A 54 -9.44 -14.03 -4.59
N ALA A 55 -8.35 -14.58 -4.03
CA ALA A 55 -7.59 -15.63 -4.68
C ALA A 55 -8.41 -16.92 -4.75
N ASN A 56 -8.59 -17.46 -5.96
CA ASN A 56 -9.13 -18.80 -6.15
C ASN A 56 -8.20 -19.82 -5.47
N VAL A 57 -8.77 -20.79 -4.76
CA VAL A 57 -8.05 -21.80 -3.95
C VAL A 57 -7.04 -22.62 -4.77
N ASP A 58 -7.20 -22.70 -6.10
CA ASP A 58 -6.37 -23.50 -6.99
C ASP A 58 -5.05 -22.84 -7.46
N VAL A 59 -4.77 -21.59 -7.08
CA VAL A 59 -3.47 -20.97 -7.40
C VAL A 59 -2.50 -21.16 -6.22
N PRO A 60 -1.33 -21.79 -6.44
CA PRO A 60 -0.31 -21.93 -5.40
C PRO A 60 0.06 -20.55 -4.85
N PRO A 61 -0.06 -20.33 -3.52
CA PRO A 61 0.36 -19.07 -2.92
C PRO A 61 1.88 -18.93 -3.10
N GLY A 62 2.32 -17.77 -3.60
CA GLY A 62 3.74 -17.49 -3.75
C GLY A 62 3.99 -16.03 -4.11
N HIS A 63 4.96 -15.42 -3.43
CA HIS A 63 5.53 -14.15 -3.90
C HIS A 63 6.48 -14.46 -5.04
N TYR A 64 6.51 -13.58 -6.05
CA TYR A 64 7.49 -13.67 -7.12
C TYR A 64 8.90 -13.69 -6.54
N ARG A 65 9.64 -14.76 -6.81
CA ARG A 65 11.05 -14.91 -6.46
C ARG A 65 11.83 -14.92 -7.77
N PRO A 66 12.61 -13.87 -8.07
CA PRO A 66 13.47 -13.86 -9.24
C PRO A 66 14.51 -14.98 -9.13
N ASP A 67 14.88 -15.56 -10.26
CA ASP A 67 15.97 -16.53 -10.33
C ASP A 67 17.34 -15.85 -10.11
N ASP A 68 18.34 -16.68 -9.84
CA ASP A 68 19.70 -16.20 -9.52
C ASP A 68 20.34 -15.48 -10.71
N GLU A 69 19.97 -15.83 -11.95
CA GLU A 69 20.46 -15.20 -13.18
C GLU A 69 19.92 -13.77 -13.34
N LEU A 70 18.62 -13.57 -13.16
CA LEU A 70 17.98 -12.26 -13.18
C LEU A 70 18.47 -11.37 -12.03
N LEU A 71 18.67 -11.94 -10.84
CA LEU A 71 19.27 -11.23 -9.71
C LEU A 71 20.71 -10.78 -10.00
N ALA A 72 21.51 -11.63 -10.66
CA ALA A 72 22.87 -11.29 -11.04
C ALA A 72 22.90 -10.17 -12.11
N PHE A 73 22.03 -10.25 -13.10
CA PHE A 73 21.87 -9.21 -14.12
C PHE A 73 21.48 -7.85 -13.49
N LEU A 74 20.45 -7.81 -12.64
CA LEU A 74 20.00 -6.56 -12.01
C LEU A 74 21.04 -5.92 -11.08
N LYS A 75 21.89 -6.72 -10.44
CA LYS A 75 23.01 -6.21 -9.62
C LYS A 75 24.17 -5.64 -10.43
N SER A 76 24.22 -5.94 -11.73
CA SER A 76 25.28 -5.48 -12.64
C SER A 76 24.93 -4.17 -13.37
N LEU A 77 23.71 -3.67 -13.20
CA LEU A 77 23.23 -2.37 -13.70
C LEU A 77 23.63 -1.24 -12.73
#